data_AF-A0A6J4XQR0-F1
#
_entry.id   AF-A0A6J4XQR0-F1
#
_cell.length_a   1.000
_cell.length_b   1.000
_cell.length_c   1.000
_cell.angle_alpha   90.00
_cell.angle_beta   90.00
_cell.angle_gamma   90.00
#
_symmetry.space_group_name_H-M   'P 1'
#
loop_
_entity.id
_entity.type
_entity.pdbx_description
1 polymer ?
#
loop_
_entity_poly.entity_id
_entity_poly.type
_entity_poly.pdbx_seq_one_letter_code
_entity_poly.pdbx_strand_id
1 'polypeptide(L)' 'MVRDIAIYLSREFTGDRGVKLGKNFGNISGAGITVRYNHSRRQIQSN' A
#
# COMPACT_ATOMS: atom_id res chain seq x y z
N MET A 1 9.24 -5.28 1.00
CA MET A 1 10.02 -4.22 0.31
C MET A 1 9.42 -3.87 -1.05
N VAL A 2 9.63 -4.63 -2.13
CA VAL A 2 9.10 -4.26 -3.48
C VAL A 2 7.57 -4.19 -3.52
N ARG A 3 6.88 -5.16 -2.89
CA ARG A 3 5.41 -5.18 -2.81
C ARG A 3 4.84 -3.99 -2.04
N ASP A 4 5.50 -3.54 -0.99
CA ASP A 4 5.00 -2.45 -0.15
C ASP A 4 5.15 -1.09 -0.86
N ILE A 5 6.23 -0.92 -1.63
CA ILE A 5 6.44 0.22 -2.52
C ILE A 5 5.41 0.21 -3.66
N ALA A 6 5.13 -0.95 -4.26
CA ALA A 6 4.09 -1.06 -5.29
C ALA A 6 2.70 -0.71 -4.74
N ILE A 7 2.37 -1.14 -3.51
CA ILE A 7 1.14 -0.74 -2.81
C ILE A 7 1.13 0.77 -2.55
N TYR A 8 2.25 1.35 -2.14
CA TYR A 8 2.40 2.78 -1.92
C TYR A 8 2.12 3.58 -3.20
N LEU A 9 2.86 3.28 -4.29
CA LEU A 9 2.70 3.97 -5.57
C LEU A 9 1.31 3.77 -6.15
N SER A 10 0.75 2.56 -6.09
CA SER A 10 -0.59 2.29 -6.60
C SER A 10 -1.63 3.17 -5.91
N ARG A 11 -1.50 3.36 -4.59
CA ARG A 11 -2.40 4.23 -3.82
C ARG A 11 -2.22 5.72 -4.17
N GLU A 12 -1.00 6.17 -4.37
CA GLU A 12 -0.72 7.57 -4.74
C GLU A 12 -1.21 7.91 -6.16
N PHE A 13 -1.04 7.00 -7.13
CA PHE A 13 -1.42 7.26 -8.53
C PHE A 13 -2.89 7.00 -8.85
N THR A 14 -3.54 6.03 -8.19
CA THR A 14 -4.95 5.70 -8.49
C THR A 14 -5.93 6.23 -7.46
N GLY A 15 -5.46 6.59 -6.26
CA GLY A 15 -6.31 6.94 -5.13
C GLY A 15 -7.06 5.76 -4.51
N ASP A 16 -6.91 4.54 -5.05
CA ASP A 16 -7.60 3.35 -4.53
C ASP A 16 -7.13 3.01 -3.11
N ARG A 17 -8.02 2.40 -2.32
CA ARG A 17 -7.76 2.12 -0.90
C ARG A 17 -8.18 0.70 -0.51
N GLY A 18 -7.58 0.23 0.58
CA GLY A 18 -8.05 -0.92 1.34
C GLY A 18 -8.31 -2.17 0.49
N VAL A 19 -9.55 -2.65 0.52
CA VAL A 19 -9.97 -3.93 -0.09
C VAL A 19 -9.79 -3.93 -1.60
N LYS A 20 -9.95 -2.79 -2.28
CA LYS A 20 -9.81 -2.69 -3.74
C LYS A 20 -8.36 -2.95 -4.18
N LEU A 21 -7.40 -2.29 -3.53
CA LEU A 21 -5.97 -2.60 -3.67
C LEU A 21 -5.66 -4.03 -3.22
N GLY A 22 -6.30 -4.48 -2.14
CA GLY A 22 -6.15 -5.84 -1.60
C GLY A 22 -6.32 -6.94 -2.64
N LYS A 23 -7.36 -6.81 -3.49
CA LYS A 23 -7.62 -7.74 -4.60
C LYS A 23 -6.47 -7.80 -5.60
N ASN A 24 -5.90 -6.65 -5.97
CA ASN A 24 -4.81 -6.54 -6.94
C ASN A 24 -3.49 -7.14 -6.42
N PHE A 25 -3.29 -7.14 -5.10
CA PHE A 25 -2.05 -7.62 -4.47
C PHE A 25 -2.18 -9.02 -3.85
N GLY A 26 -3.10 -9.85 -4.36
CA GLY A 26 -3.27 -11.25 -3.93
C GLY A 26 -4.24 -11.43 -2.76
N ASN A 27 -5.39 -10.74 -2.81
CA ASN A 27 -6.43 -10.76 -1.78
C ASN A 27 -5.93 -10.41 -0.36
N ILE A 28 -5.02 -9.45 -0.26
CA ILE A 28 -4.61 -8.90 1.03
C ILE A 28 -5.79 -8.15 1.65
N SER A 29 -6.00 -8.31 2.95
CA SER A 29 -7.03 -7.56 3.67
C SER A 29 -6.82 -6.04 3.54
N GLY A 30 -7.90 -5.26 3.54
CA GLY A 30 -7.79 -3.80 3.43
C GLY A 30 -6.99 -3.17 4.57
N ALA A 31 -7.06 -3.75 5.77
CA ALA A 31 -6.20 -3.39 6.90
C ALA A 31 -4.71 -3.69 6.60
N GLY A 32 -4.41 -4.86 6.05
CA GLY A 32 -3.05 -5.26 5.68
C GLY A 32 -2.43 -4.38 4.57
N ILE A 33 -3.24 -3.86 3.65
CA ILE A 33 -2.82 -2.83 2.68
C ILE A 33 -2.49 -1.52 3.39
N THR A 34 -3.37 -1.08 4.30
CA THR A 34 -3.22 0.20 5.01
C THR A 34 -1.97 0.23 5.89
N VAL A 35 -1.69 -0.86 6.62
CA VAL A 35 -0.49 -0.98 7.45
C VAL A 35 0.78 -0.90 6.59
N ARG A 36 0.84 -1.63 5.48
CA ARG A 36 2.00 -1.62 4.56
C ARG A 36 2.22 -0.27 3.89
N TYR A 37 1.13 0.39 3.48
CA TYR A 37 1.19 1.76 2.98
C TYR A 37 1.78 2.71 4.02
N ASN A 38 1.26 2.70 5.25
CA ASN A 38 1.74 3.57 6.32
C ASN A 38 3.21 3.30 6.67
N HIS A 39 3.61 2.04 6.70
CA HIS A 39 5.00 1.64 6.95
C HIS A 39 5.94 2.17 5.85
N SER A 40 5.54 2.07 4.58
CA SER A 40 6.34 2.58 3.45
C SER A 40 6.40 4.10 3.45
N ARG A 41 5.26 4.76 3.71
CA ARG A 41 5.19 6.22 3.81
C ARG A 41 6.09 6.77 4.92
N ARG A 42 6.13 6.14 6.09
CA ARG A 42 7.03 6.56 7.18
C ARG A 42 8.50 6.43 6.81
N GLN A 43 8.89 5.36 6.13
CA GLN A 43 10.27 5.18 5.66
C GLN A 43 10.68 6.21 4.61
N ILE A 44 9.75 6.61 3.73
CA ILE A 44 10.01 7.65 2.73
C ILE A 44 10.10 9.03 3.38
N GLN A 45 9.23 9.34 4.35
CA GLN A 45 9.23 10.63 5.06
C GLN A 45 10.39 10.78 6.06
N SER A 46 11.01 9.66 6.48
CA SER A 46 12.13 9.66 7.41
C SER A 46 13.49 9.70 6.70
N ASN A 47 13.52 9.71 5.35
CA ASN A 47 14.67 10.08 4.54
C ASN A 47 14.54 11.54 4.11
#